data_AF-A0A368UIZ5-F1
#
_entry.id   AF-A0A368UIZ5-F1
#
_cell.length_a   1.000
_cell.length_b   1.000
_cell.length_c   1.000
_cell.angle_alpha   90.00
_cell.angle_beta   90.00
_cell.angle_gamma   90.00
#
_symmetry.space_group_name_H-M   'P 1'
#
loop_
_entity.id
_entity.type
_entity.pdbx_description
1 polymer ?
#
loop_
_entity_poly.entity_id
_entity_poly.type
_entity_poly.pdbx_seq_one_letter_code
_entity_poly.pdbx_strand_id
1 'polypeptide(L)'
;MAYCAFNKNIPDEVPLIVGQGKYTVYENPIDGGSGYVLLFSKENTKVTNKKTVKNISQENANNDFQIINNKQKKTTQIKIKLDPSKITDPEFGDLLLSDKYSQLLSKKWTIGHFKLDDDKQTFLLVRADKHIHKLKNVEMELVYSFYKMPSGGVFGMFLNVFSNELSKVSPHGFPVFEFLTGLDYSETEEFIKNFLKQDILHICFADKSNTAYYKDISGQSKNYSIPKCQFELKHSLDIKLKKTILEKFEDLLNYHKKTGGNFNQCMHELDTYFPISESPILKSKEQTIEVSLFNKHTKIPHILFGIVWSIFSVWLCVRENQYGWLILLLFLGFLPYLCEVVLFREKQVTK
;
A
#
# COMPACT_ATOMS: atom_id res chain seq x y z
N MET A 1 -14.88 10.10 -5.46
CA MET A 1 -14.16 11.39 -5.37
C MET A 1 -14.95 12.26 -4.41
N ALA A 2 -14.39 12.60 -3.26
CA ALA A 2 -14.85 13.74 -2.48
C ALA A 2 -13.90 14.89 -2.83
N TYR A 3 -14.42 16.03 -3.25
CA TYR A 3 -13.62 17.25 -3.42
C TYR A 3 -13.39 17.87 -2.04
N CYS A 4 -12.14 18.15 -1.69
CA CYS A 4 -11.81 19.15 -0.68
C CYS A 4 -11.28 20.37 -1.43
N ALA A 5 -12.16 21.34 -1.69
CA ALA A 5 -11.75 22.66 -2.14
C ALA A 5 -11.30 23.46 -0.91
N PHE A 6 -10.01 23.75 -0.80
CA PHE A 6 -9.55 24.78 0.12
C PHE A 6 -9.74 26.14 -0.56
N ASN A 7 -10.88 26.77 -0.32
CA ASN A 7 -11.06 28.19 -0.61
C ASN A 7 -11.33 28.93 0.70
N LYS A 8 -10.49 29.91 1.02
CA LYS A 8 -10.47 30.62 2.30
C LYS A 8 -11.68 31.54 2.55
N ASN A 9 -12.63 31.60 1.62
CA ASN A 9 -13.78 32.52 1.66
C ASN A 9 -15.07 31.83 1.21
N ILE A 10 -15.59 30.86 1.99
CA ILE A 10 -16.95 30.34 1.78
C ILE A 10 -17.81 30.79 2.98
N PRO A 11 -18.97 31.45 2.75
CA PRO A 11 -19.86 31.89 3.84
C PRO A 11 -20.50 30.71 4.57
N ASP A 12 -20.81 30.90 5.86
CA ASP A 12 -21.08 29.89 6.89
C ASP A 12 -22.27 28.93 6.64
N GLU A 13 -23.06 29.09 5.58
CA GLU A 13 -24.23 28.24 5.35
C GLU A 13 -24.39 27.91 3.87
N VAL A 14 -23.81 26.79 3.45
CA VAL A 14 -24.22 26.10 2.21
C VAL A 14 -24.87 24.77 2.60
N PRO A 15 -26.16 24.55 2.33
CA PRO A 15 -26.82 23.28 2.63
C PRO A 15 -26.27 22.19 1.69
N LEU A 16 -25.62 21.18 2.27
CA LEU A 16 -25.17 19.99 1.54
C LEU A 16 -26.39 19.12 1.24
N ILE A 17 -26.80 19.06 -0.04
CA ILE A 17 -27.81 18.10 -0.50
C ILE A 17 -27.12 16.72 -0.56
N VAL A 18 -27.37 15.88 0.44
CA VAL A 18 -26.83 14.52 0.51
C VAL A 18 -27.84 13.52 -0.06
N GLY A 19 -27.52 12.87 -1.19
CA GLY A 19 -28.33 11.79 -1.76
C GLY A 19 -28.26 10.52 -0.90
N GLN A 20 -29.36 9.75 -0.86
CA GLN A 20 -29.58 8.57 -0.01
C GLN A 20 -28.40 7.56 -0.05
N GLY A 21 -27.85 7.21 1.13
CA GLY A 21 -26.80 6.21 1.33
C GLY A 21 -26.46 6.01 2.82
N LYS A 22 -25.69 4.97 3.17
CA LYS A 22 -25.11 4.82 4.51
C LYS A 22 -23.76 5.54 4.58
N TYR A 23 -23.55 6.33 5.63
CA TYR A 23 -22.31 7.10 5.84
C TYR A 23 -21.64 6.66 7.15
N THR A 24 -20.32 6.61 7.15
CA THR A 24 -19.52 6.51 8.36
C THR A 24 -18.67 7.77 8.47
N VAL A 25 -18.90 8.55 9.53
CA VAL A 25 -18.16 9.78 9.81
C VAL A 25 -17.01 9.43 10.74
N TYR A 26 -15.79 9.81 10.38
CA TYR A 26 -14.63 9.72 11.26
C TYR A 26 -14.19 11.14 11.62
N GLU A 27 -14.07 11.42 12.92
CA GLU A 27 -13.33 12.59 13.40
C GLU A 27 -11.84 12.34 13.24
N ASN A 28 -11.15 13.30 12.63
CA ASN A 28 -9.70 13.29 12.49
C ASN A 28 -9.11 14.22 13.56
N PRO A 29 -8.49 13.70 14.64
CA PRO A 29 -7.83 14.55 15.61
C PRO A 29 -6.45 14.91 15.05
N ILE A 30 -6.39 15.97 14.24
CA ILE A 30 -5.14 16.68 13.96
C ILE A 30 -5.24 18.03 14.67
N ASP A 31 -4.27 18.29 15.54
CA ASP A 31 -4.10 19.57 16.23
C ASP A 31 -4.17 20.73 15.21
N GLY A 32 -5.21 21.57 15.35
CA GLY A 32 -5.30 22.86 14.67
C GLY A 32 -6.30 23.00 13.52
N GLY A 33 -7.14 22.00 13.21
CA GLY A 33 -8.23 22.20 12.25
C GLY A 33 -9.26 21.06 12.20
N SER A 34 -10.53 21.37 12.48
CA SER A 34 -11.65 20.43 12.39
C SER A 34 -12.01 20.15 10.93
N GLY A 35 -11.55 19.02 10.38
CA GLY A 35 -11.95 18.52 9.07
C GLY A 35 -12.56 17.13 9.18
N TYR A 36 -13.77 16.94 8.65
CA TYR A 36 -14.42 15.62 8.53
C TYR A 36 -14.07 14.98 7.18
N VAL A 37 -13.71 13.70 7.19
CA VAL A 37 -13.52 12.92 5.95
C VAL A 37 -14.74 12.02 5.75
N LEU A 38 -15.47 12.22 4.64
CA LEU A 38 -16.56 11.34 4.22
C LEU A 38 -16.03 10.27 3.27
N LEU A 39 -16.08 9.01 3.69
CA LEU A 39 -15.76 7.86 2.83
C LEU A 39 -17.05 7.31 2.20
N PHE A 40 -17.04 7.21 0.87
CA PHE A 40 -18.15 6.64 0.10
C PHE A 40 -17.98 5.12 -0.01
N SER A 41 -18.88 4.35 0.60
CA SER A 41 -19.02 2.92 0.31
C SER A 41 -19.97 2.74 -0.87
N LYS A 42 -19.46 2.27 -2.01
CA LYS A 42 -20.30 1.87 -3.15
C LYS A 42 -20.70 0.40 -2.95
N GLU A 43 -21.91 0.16 -2.48
CA GLU A 43 -22.46 -1.21 -2.40
C GLU A 43 -22.77 -1.76 -3.81
N ASN A 44 -22.17 -2.90 -4.10
CA ASN A 44 -22.57 -3.94 -5.05
C ASN A 44 -22.86 -3.57 -6.52
N THR A 45 -21.83 -3.77 -7.36
CA THR A 45 -22.03 -4.43 -8.66
C THR A 45 -21.29 -5.76 -8.65
N LYS A 46 -22.03 -6.88 -8.67
CA LYS A 46 -21.50 -8.21 -8.99
C LYS A 46 -20.83 -8.15 -10.35
N VAL A 47 -19.50 -8.10 -10.38
CA VAL A 47 -18.74 -8.42 -11.60
C VAL A 47 -18.39 -9.90 -11.55
N THR A 48 -19.30 -10.74 -12.04
CA THR A 48 -18.92 -12.06 -12.55
C THR A 48 -18.16 -11.85 -13.85
N ASN A 49 -16.83 -11.77 -13.75
CA ASN A 49 -15.93 -12.09 -14.85
C ASN A 49 -14.62 -12.61 -14.26
N LYS A 50 -14.54 -13.94 -14.10
CA LYS A 50 -13.26 -14.66 -14.04
C LYS A 50 -12.64 -14.57 -15.44
N LYS A 51 -11.99 -13.44 -15.73
CA LYS A 51 -11.09 -13.31 -16.88
C LYS A 51 -9.69 -13.62 -16.36
N THR A 52 -9.25 -14.85 -16.56
CA THR A 52 -7.89 -15.28 -16.24
C THR A 52 -6.92 -14.42 -17.06
N VAL A 53 -6.29 -13.43 -16.43
CA VAL A 53 -5.45 -12.44 -17.12
C VAL A 53 -4.14 -13.11 -17.57
N LYS A 54 -4.04 -13.40 -18.87
CA LYS A 54 -2.85 -13.92 -19.56
C LYS A 54 -1.84 -12.82 -19.97
N ASN A 55 -1.85 -11.63 -19.37
CA ASN A 55 -1.11 -10.46 -19.87
C ASN A 55 0.14 -10.06 -19.08
N ILE A 56 0.49 -10.80 -18.03
CA ILE A 56 1.75 -10.59 -17.29
C ILE A 56 2.75 -11.62 -17.80
N SER A 57 3.82 -11.15 -18.44
CA SER A 57 4.92 -11.98 -18.90
C SER A 57 6.13 -11.83 -17.97
N GLN A 58 6.75 -12.95 -17.65
CA GLN A 58 8.05 -13.01 -16.99
C GLN A 58 9.12 -13.14 -18.08
N GLU A 59 10.13 -12.28 -18.01
CA GLU A 59 11.35 -12.42 -18.81
C GLU A 59 12.50 -12.71 -17.85
N ASN A 60 13.21 -13.81 -18.08
CA ASN A 60 14.44 -14.24 -17.38
C ASN A 60 14.34 -14.34 -15.86
N ALA A 61 14.06 -15.54 -15.35
CA ALA A 61 14.38 -15.90 -13.97
C ALA A 61 15.85 -16.36 -13.90
N ASN A 62 16.78 -15.44 -13.59
CA ASN A 62 17.94 -15.86 -12.81
C ASN A 62 17.49 -15.94 -11.34
N ASN A 63 18.21 -16.68 -10.50
CA ASN A 63 17.82 -16.88 -9.09
C ASN A 63 17.68 -15.57 -8.28
N ASP A 64 18.30 -14.47 -8.75
CA ASP A 64 18.48 -13.25 -7.96
C ASP A 64 17.46 -12.12 -8.25
N PHE A 65 16.84 -12.10 -9.44
CA PHE A 65 15.84 -11.08 -9.78
C PHE A 65 14.79 -11.54 -10.79
N GLN A 66 13.63 -10.86 -10.80
CA GLN A 66 12.51 -11.13 -11.70
C GLN A 66 12.04 -9.86 -12.39
N ILE A 67 11.76 -9.95 -13.70
CA ILE A 67 11.15 -8.88 -14.48
C ILE A 67 9.67 -9.19 -14.69
N ILE A 68 8.80 -8.27 -14.30
CA ILE A 68 7.35 -8.37 -14.45
C ILE A 68 6.87 -7.24 -15.36
N ASN A 69 6.35 -7.59 -16.52
CA ASN A 69 5.79 -6.63 -17.46
C ASN A 69 4.26 -6.67 -17.42
N ASN A 70 3.63 -5.50 -17.25
CA ASN A 70 2.19 -5.32 -17.40
C ASN A 70 1.92 -4.37 -18.58
N LYS A 71 1.62 -4.97 -19.74
CA LYS A 71 1.35 -4.22 -20.98
C LYS A 71 0.12 -3.31 -20.86
N GLN A 72 -0.91 -3.73 -20.13
CA GLN A 72 -2.15 -2.97 -19.99
C GLN A 72 -1.95 -1.69 -19.18
N LYS A 73 -1.21 -1.80 -18.07
CA LYS A 73 -0.89 -0.64 -17.22
C LYS A 73 0.41 0.08 -17.64
N LYS A 74 0.99 -0.28 -18.79
CA LYS A 74 2.28 0.23 -19.30
C LYS A 74 3.37 0.34 -18.21
N THR A 75 3.47 -0.71 -17.41
CA THR A 75 4.34 -0.74 -16.23
C THR A 75 5.27 -1.93 -16.33
N THR A 76 6.55 -1.71 -16.04
CA THR A 76 7.54 -2.77 -15.85
C THR A 76 8.03 -2.71 -14.40
N GLN A 77 8.20 -3.87 -13.78
CA GLN A 77 8.81 -3.99 -12.45
C GLN A 77 9.99 -4.94 -12.49
N ILE A 78 11.04 -4.59 -11.76
CA ILE A 78 12.19 -5.44 -11.50
C ILE A 78 12.20 -5.72 -10.00
N LYS A 79 12.06 -6.99 -9.62
CA LYS A 79 12.07 -7.45 -8.24
C LYS A 79 13.40 -8.10 -7.92
N ILE A 80 14.01 -7.70 -6.81
CA ILE A 80 15.26 -8.24 -6.30
C ILE A 80 14.95 -8.87 -4.94
N LYS A 81 15.28 -10.15 -4.78
CA LYS A 81 15.12 -10.82 -3.48
C LYS A 81 16.27 -10.41 -2.57
N LEU A 82 15.94 -9.94 -1.37
CA LEU A 82 16.94 -9.61 -0.36
C LEU A 82 17.09 -10.78 0.60
N ASP A 83 18.34 -11.20 0.81
CA ASP A 83 18.68 -12.29 1.72
C ASP A 83 18.81 -11.73 3.15
N PRO A 84 17.88 -12.05 4.06
CA PRO A 84 17.91 -11.50 5.41
C PRO A 84 19.08 -12.05 6.25
N SER A 85 19.71 -13.16 5.86
CA SER A 85 20.90 -13.68 6.55
C SER A 85 22.13 -12.79 6.37
N LYS A 86 22.10 -11.86 5.40
CA LYS A 86 23.17 -10.88 5.13
C LYS A 86 23.00 -9.57 5.90
N ILE A 87 22.07 -9.52 6.85
CA ILE A 87 21.91 -8.38 7.74
C ILE A 87 23.04 -8.38 8.77
N THR A 88 23.80 -7.29 8.82
CA THR A 88 24.90 -7.08 9.75
C THR A 88 24.60 -5.91 10.69
N ASP A 89 25.45 -5.77 11.71
CA ASP A 89 25.48 -4.55 12.50
C ASP A 89 25.77 -3.33 11.60
N PRO A 90 25.24 -2.15 11.95
CA PRO A 90 25.31 -1.00 11.08
C PRO A 90 26.73 -0.42 11.07
N GLU A 91 27.22 -0.03 9.89
CA GLU A 91 28.48 0.73 9.78
C GLU A 91 28.31 2.18 10.26
N PHE A 92 27.09 2.69 10.18
CA PHE A 92 26.75 4.09 10.47
C PHE A 92 25.88 4.21 11.72
N GLY A 93 26.02 5.32 12.44
CA GLY A 93 25.15 5.66 13.58
C GLY A 93 23.97 6.54 13.15
N ASP A 94 23.92 7.75 13.69
CA ASP A 94 22.98 8.78 13.26
C ASP A 94 23.35 9.28 11.85
N LEU A 95 22.37 9.31 10.95
CA LEU A 95 22.50 9.76 9.56
C LEU A 95 22.06 11.22 9.45
N LEU A 96 23.03 12.14 9.45
CA LEU A 96 22.76 13.56 9.24
C LEU A 96 22.59 13.84 7.74
N LEU A 97 21.35 13.76 7.26
CA LEU A 97 21.03 14.04 5.86
C LEU A 97 20.67 15.52 5.67
N SER A 98 20.99 16.06 4.49
CA SER A 98 20.55 17.40 4.08
C SER A 98 19.03 17.47 3.87
N ASP A 99 18.50 18.69 3.92
CA ASP A 99 17.08 19.02 3.74
C ASP A 99 16.51 18.60 2.37
N LYS A 100 17.35 18.47 1.34
CA LYS A 100 16.95 17.89 0.05
C LYS A 100 16.39 16.46 0.18
N TYR A 101 16.78 15.72 1.22
CA TYR A 101 16.22 14.41 1.56
C TYR A 101 14.96 14.51 2.45
N SER A 102 14.29 15.67 2.50
CA SER A 102 13.11 15.93 3.34
C SER A 102 12.03 14.85 3.26
N GLN A 103 11.81 14.22 2.10
CA GLN A 103 10.86 13.12 1.95
C GLN A 103 11.26 11.88 2.77
N LEU A 104 12.56 11.56 2.78
CA LEU A 104 13.13 10.49 3.60
C LEU A 104 13.12 10.84 5.09
N LEU A 105 13.25 12.12 5.42
CA LEU A 105 13.31 12.59 6.80
C LEU A 105 11.94 12.75 7.47
N SER A 106 10.88 12.99 6.68
CA SER A 106 9.53 13.28 7.17
C SER A 106 8.61 12.07 7.28
N LYS A 107 8.81 11.03 6.45
CA LYS A 107 7.95 9.84 6.42
C LYS A 107 8.46 8.74 7.36
N LYS A 108 7.53 8.09 8.07
CA LYS A 108 7.82 6.97 8.99
C LYS A 108 8.07 5.64 8.26
N TRP A 109 7.35 5.43 7.16
CA TRP A 109 7.44 4.25 6.29
C TRP A 109 7.91 4.73 4.93
N THR A 110 9.21 4.68 4.70
CA THR A 110 9.78 5.19 3.45
C THR A 110 11.04 4.45 3.08
N ILE A 111 11.32 4.49 1.80
CA ILE A 111 12.53 3.97 1.19
C ILE A 111 13.11 5.09 0.30
N GLY A 112 14.40 5.08 0.02
CA GLY A 112 14.93 5.88 -1.08
C GLY A 112 16.43 6.03 -1.01
N HIS A 113 16.99 6.51 -2.12
CA HIS A 113 18.44 6.65 -2.26
C HIS A 113 18.92 7.92 -1.54
N PHE A 114 20.08 7.82 -0.91
CA PHE A 114 20.77 8.96 -0.33
C PHE A 114 22.27 8.83 -0.52
N LYS A 115 22.97 9.94 -0.34
CA LYS A 115 24.43 10.01 -0.40
C LYS A 115 24.92 10.74 0.84
N LEU A 116 26.01 10.24 1.42
CA LEU A 116 26.74 10.93 2.48
C LEU A 116 27.72 11.91 1.84
N ASP A 117 27.88 13.10 2.42
CA ASP A 117 28.61 14.20 1.78
C ASP A 117 30.05 13.83 1.38
N ASP A 118 30.72 13.01 2.18
CA ASP A 118 32.10 12.56 1.93
C ASP A 118 32.21 11.20 1.22
N ASP A 119 31.09 10.51 0.98
CA ASP A 119 31.09 9.20 0.33
C ASP A 119 30.78 9.32 -1.16
N LYS A 120 31.48 8.53 -1.99
CA LYS A 120 31.18 8.41 -3.42
C LYS A 120 30.02 7.45 -3.69
N GLN A 121 29.66 6.64 -2.70
CA GLN A 121 28.62 5.63 -2.80
C GLN A 121 27.23 6.23 -2.57
N THR A 122 26.25 5.63 -3.24
CA THR A 122 24.82 5.90 -3.04
C THR A 122 24.23 4.74 -2.25
N PHE A 123 23.67 5.06 -1.09
CA PHE A 123 23.06 4.13 -0.16
C PHE A 123 21.55 4.10 -0.35
N LEU A 124 20.91 3.03 0.13
CA LEU A 124 19.47 2.92 0.20
C LEU A 124 19.01 3.02 1.65
N LEU A 125 18.22 4.03 1.98
CA LEU A 125 17.60 4.14 3.30
C LEU A 125 16.26 3.42 3.31
N VAL A 126 16.01 2.61 4.34
CA VAL A 126 14.70 2.07 4.69
C VAL A 126 14.35 2.54 6.09
N ARG A 127 13.25 3.27 6.22
CA ARG A 127 12.76 3.75 7.53
C ARG A 127 11.46 3.08 7.89
N ALA A 128 11.41 2.55 9.11
CA ALA A 128 10.23 2.05 9.78
C ALA A 128 10.29 2.47 11.25
N ASP A 129 9.97 3.73 11.52
CA ASP A 129 10.13 4.31 12.87
C ASP A 129 9.37 3.46 13.93
N LYS A 130 10.06 3.09 15.02
CA LYS A 130 9.64 2.21 16.12
C LYS A 130 9.41 0.74 15.75
N HIS A 131 9.56 0.38 14.49
CA HIS A 131 9.24 -0.95 13.98
C HIS A 131 10.39 -1.59 13.19
N ILE A 132 11.54 -0.92 13.08
CA ILE A 132 12.66 -1.37 12.26
C ILE A 132 13.18 -2.74 12.70
N HIS A 133 13.22 -3.02 14.00
CA HIS A 133 13.65 -4.33 14.54
C HIS A 133 12.81 -5.50 14.00
N LYS A 134 11.56 -5.25 13.59
CA LYS A 134 10.67 -6.27 12.99
C LYS A 134 11.01 -6.62 11.54
N LEU A 135 11.94 -5.89 10.91
CA LEU A 135 12.45 -6.23 9.57
C LEU A 135 13.65 -7.18 9.64
N LYS A 136 14.25 -7.37 10.82
CA LYS A 136 15.36 -8.30 10.99
C LYS A 136 14.87 -9.73 10.75
N ASN A 137 15.60 -10.50 9.95
CA ASN A 137 15.27 -11.88 9.60
C ASN A 137 13.97 -12.08 8.81
N VAL A 138 13.41 -11.01 8.23
CA VAL A 138 12.19 -11.09 7.42
C VAL A 138 12.54 -11.13 5.93
N GLU A 139 11.85 -11.98 5.17
CA GLU A 139 11.98 -11.98 3.72
C GLU A 139 11.48 -10.67 3.13
N MET A 140 12.30 -10.08 2.25
CA MET A 140 12.02 -8.80 1.62
C MET A 140 12.30 -8.85 0.12
N GLU A 141 11.53 -8.08 -0.65
CA GLU A 141 11.79 -7.83 -2.06
C GLU A 141 11.91 -6.33 -2.30
N LEU A 142 13.06 -5.92 -2.84
CA LEU A 142 13.22 -4.58 -3.38
C LEU A 142 12.64 -4.55 -4.79
N VAL A 143 11.76 -3.61 -5.07
CA VAL A 143 11.05 -3.51 -6.35
C VAL A 143 11.27 -2.14 -6.96
N TYR A 144 11.91 -2.13 -8.13
CA TYR A 144 11.99 -0.96 -9.01
C TYR A 144 10.85 -0.99 -10.01
N SER A 145 10.08 0.09 -10.09
CA SER A 145 8.92 0.22 -10.95
C SER A 145 9.10 1.37 -11.93
N PHE A 146 8.78 1.09 -13.19
CA PHE A 146 8.92 2.02 -14.31
C PHE A 146 7.54 2.23 -14.92
N TYR A 147 6.92 3.38 -14.61
CA TYR A 147 5.55 3.69 -15.00
C TYR A 147 5.52 4.66 -16.17
N LYS A 148 5.01 4.23 -17.33
CA LYS A 148 4.80 5.09 -18.50
C LYS A 148 3.36 5.62 -18.49
N MET A 149 3.18 6.81 -17.92
CA MET A 149 1.89 7.49 -17.85
C MET A 149 1.67 8.36 -19.10
N PRO A 150 0.42 8.72 -19.44
CA PRO A 150 0.13 9.65 -20.54
C PRO A 150 0.95 10.95 -20.49
N SER A 151 1.13 11.51 -19.29
CA SER A 151 1.82 12.79 -19.09
C SER A 151 3.33 12.69 -18.87
N GLY A 152 3.91 11.48 -18.91
CA GLY A 152 5.34 11.28 -18.69
C GLY A 152 5.70 9.96 -18.00
N GLY A 153 6.97 9.86 -17.61
CA GLY A 153 7.50 8.74 -16.83
C GLY A 153 7.54 9.02 -15.32
N VAL A 154 7.19 8.01 -14.51
CA VAL A 154 7.42 7.99 -13.05
C VAL A 154 8.29 6.81 -12.69
N PHE A 155 9.32 7.07 -11.89
CA PHE A 155 10.15 6.03 -11.30
C PHE A 155 9.69 5.78 -9.86
N GLY A 156 9.45 4.51 -9.55
CA GLY A 156 9.03 4.08 -8.23
C GLY A 156 9.95 3.04 -7.63
N MET A 157 10.11 3.10 -6.31
CA MET A 157 10.86 2.13 -5.53
C MET A 157 10.04 1.69 -4.36
N PHE A 158 9.96 0.38 -4.15
CA PHE A 158 9.18 -0.21 -3.10
C PHE A 158 9.96 -1.29 -2.37
N LEU A 159 9.72 -1.43 -1.07
CA LEU A 159 10.13 -2.61 -0.33
C LEU A 159 8.89 -3.42 0.01
N ASN A 160 8.78 -4.60 -0.58
CA ASN A 160 7.82 -5.59 -0.14
C ASN A 160 8.38 -6.32 1.08
N VAL A 161 7.59 -6.44 2.13
CA VAL A 161 7.99 -7.12 3.36
C VAL A 161 6.97 -8.19 3.70
N PHE A 162 7.41 -9.44 3.75
CA PHE A 162 6.54 -10.57 4.04
C PHE A 162 6.45 -10.81 5.56
N SER A 163 5.80 -9.89 6.28
CA SER A 163 5.62 -9.98 7.74
C SER A 163 4.19 -9.72 8.18
N ASN A 164 3.58 -10.74 8.80
CA ASN A 164 2.25 -10.64 9.41
C ASN A 164 2.22 -9.62 10.55
N GLU A 165 3.33 -9.43 11.26
CA GLU A 165 3.40 -8.49 12.39
C GLU A 165 3.42 -7.04 11.92
N LEU A 166 4.15 -6.76 10.84
CA LEU A 166 4.21 -5.42 10.25
C LEU A 166 2.91 -5.05 9.54
N SER A 167 2.24 -6.02 8.92
CA SER A 167 0.92 -5.84 8.33
C SER A 167 -0.13 -5.36 9.35
N LYS A 168 -0.04 -5.80 10.62
CA LYS A 168 -0.97 -5.37 11.68
C LYS A 168 -0.79 -3.93 12.15
N VAL A 169 0.41 -3.37 12.00
CA VAL A 169 0.74 -2.00 12.47
C VAL A 169 0.78 -0.98 11.33
N SER A 170 0.69 -1.43 10.08
CA SER A 170 0.61 -0.56 8.93
C SER A 170 -0.80 0.02 8.77
N PRO A 171 -0.96 1.32 8.45
CA PRO A 171 -2.26 1.95 8.20
C PRO A 171 -3.10 1.26 7.12
N HIS A 172 -2.45 0.57 6.17
CA HIS A 172 -3.09 -0.05 5.01
C HIS A 172 -3.19 -1.57 5.11
N GLY A 173 -2.84 -2.17 6.26
CA GLY A 173 -2.83 -3.62 6.44
C GLY A 173 -1.63 -4.34 5.79
N PHE A 174 -0.70 -3.59 5.18
CA PHE A 174 0.60 -4.04 4.69
C PHE A 174 1.58 -2.86 4.73
N PRO A 175 2.85 -3.03 5.13
CA PRO A 175 3.80 -1.93 5.19
C PRO A 175 4.13 -1.45 3.77
N VAL A 176 3.81 -0.19 3.47
CA VAL A 176 4.13 0.45 2.18
C VAL A 176 5.36 1.29 2.36
N PHE A 177 6.52 0.71 2.06
CA PHE A 177 7.73 1.49 1.86
C PHE A 177 7.72 1.94 0.41
N GLU A 178 7.57 3.24 0.19
CA GLU A 178 7.52 3.79 -1.15
C GLU A 178 8.40 5.04 -1.31
N PHE A 179 8.96 5.14 -2.50
CA PHE A 179 9.54 6.35 -3.05
C PHE A 179 9.03 6.49 -4.47
N LEU A 180 8.39 7.61 -4.78
CA LEU A 180 7.92 7.95 -6.12
C LEU A 180 8.54 9.27 -6.49
N THR A 181 9.24 9.31 -7.63
CA THR A 181 9.93 10.51 -8.09
C THR A 181 9.71 10.73 -9.57
N GLY A 182 9.65 12.02 -9.93
CA GLY A 182 9.62 12.49 -11.29
C GLY A 182 11.00 12.40 -11.93
N LEU A 183 10.99 12.29 -13.25
CA LEU A 183 12.21 12.35 -14.05
C LEU A 183 12.60 13.78 -14.44
N ASP A 184 11.79 14.76 -14.01
CA ASP A 184 12.04 16.19 -14.15
C ASP A 184 13.20 16.68 -13.25
N TYR A 185 13.56 15.90 -12.22
CA TYR A 185 14.62 16.24 -11.27
C TYR A 185 15.94 15.58 -11.68
N SER A 186 16.96 16.39 -11.96
CA SER A 186 18.30 15.93 -12.37
C SER A 186 18.95 14.99 -11.35
N GLU A 187 18.65 15.16 -10.07
CA GLU A 187 19.18 14.33 -9.00
C GLU A 187 18.74 12.86 -9.10
N THR A 188 17.49 12.59 -9.54
CA THR A 188 16.98 11.22 -9.70
C THR A 188 17.82 10.43 -10.71
N GLU A 189 18.14 11.05 -11.84
CA GLU A 189 18.97 10.45 -12.89
C GLU A 189 20.39 10.17 -12.37
N GLU A 190 20.97 11.11 -11.65
CA GLU A 190 22.30 10.95 -11.05
C GLU A 190 22.32 9.83 -10.01
N PHE A 191 21.33 9.77 -9.10
CA PHE A 191 21.27 8.75 -8.06
C PHE A 191 21.19 7.35 -8.65
N ILE A 192 20.34 7.14 -9.65
CA ILE A 192 20.19 5.81 -10.27
C ILE A 192 21.46 5.43 -11.04
N LYS A 193 22.05 6.35 -11.79
CA LYS A 193 23.31 6.08 -12.51
C LYS A 193 24.47 5.79 -11.54
N ASN A 194 24.57 6.51 -10.44
CA ASN A 194 25.62 6.29 -9.43
C ASN A 194 25.37 5.01 -8.61
N PHE A 195 24.12 4.69 -8.30
CA PHE A 195 23.73 3.40 -7.73
C PHE A 195 24.19 2.24 -8.61
N LEU A 196 23.95 2.31 -9.92
CA LEU A 196 24.30 1.25 -10.87
C LEU A 196 25.80 1.14 -11.19
N LYS A 197 26.64 2.09 -10.76
CA LYS A 197 28.11 1.96 -10.84
C LYS A 197 28.68 1.08 -9.73
N GLN A 198 27.92 0.85 -8.66
CA GLN A 198 28.39 0.09 -7.50
C GLN A 198 28.26 -1.41 -7.75
N ASP A 199 29.10 -2.20 -7.09
CA ASP A 199 29.01 -3.67 -7.08
C ASP A 199 28.19 -4.19 -5.91
N ILE A 200 28.07 -3.39 -4.86
CA ILE A 200 27.31 -3.72 -3.65
C ILE A 200 26.26 -2.64 -3.44
N LEU A 201 25.02 -3.07 -3.24
CA LEU A 201 23.94 -2.23 -2.73
C LEU A 201 23.97 -2.30 -1.19
N HIS A 202 24.25 -1.15 -0.58
CA HIS A 202 24.17 -0.95 0.86
C HIS A 202 22.78 -0.45 1.24
N ILE A 203 22.05 -1.24 2.04
CA ILE A 203 20.71 -0.91 2.53
C ILE A 203 20.78 -0.63 4.02
N CYS A 204 20.62 0.64 4.41
CA CYS A 204 20.59 1.09 5.79
C CYS A 204 19.15 1.04 6.32
N PHE A 205 18.92 0.23 7.36
CA PHE A 205 17.64 0.15 8.04
C PHE A 205 17.66 1.05 9.27
N ALA A 206 16.86 2.10 9.26
CA ALA A 206 16.94 3.16 10.26
C ALA A 206 15.64 3.37 11.05
N ASP A 207 15.81 3.58 12.35
CA ASP A 207 14.76 4.11 13.23
C ASP A 207 14.92 5.63 13.37
N LYS A 208 13.94 6.28 14.01
CA LYS A 208 14.08 7.65 14.49
C LYS A 208 15.00 7.69 15.72
N SER A 209 16.01 8.56 15.66
CA SER A 209 16.90 8.87 16.79
C SER A 209 16.44 10.15 17.48
N ASN A 210 16.75 11.28 16.85
CA ASN A 210 16.48 12.62 17.36
C ASN A 210 15.66 13.42 16.35
N THR A 211 15.33 14.66 16.70
CA THR A 211 14.78 15.64 15.76
C THR A 211 15.80 16.75 15.56
N ALA A 212 16.06 17.10 14.30
CA ALA A 212 16.85 18.27 13.94
C ALA A 212 15.97 19.33 13.28
N TYR A 213 16.39 20.58 13.44
CA TYR A 213 15.74 21.75 12.88
C TYR A 213 16.41 22.10 11.56
N TYR A 214 15.64 22.09 10.47
CA TYR A 214 16.11 22.56 9.18
C TYR A 214 15.16 23.64 8.67
N LYS A 215 15.68 24.60 7.91
CA LYS A 215 14.84 25.46 7.08
C LYS A 215 14.56 24.70 5.79
N ASP A 216 13.29 24.57 5.43
CA ASP A 216 12.94 23.99 4.14
C ASP A 216 13.22 24.98 3.00
N ILE A 217 13.02 24.52 1.77
CA ILE A 217 13.15 25.32 0.54
C ILE A 217 12.27 26.59 0.50
N SER A 218 11.22 26.69 1.33
CA SER A 218 10.39 27.89 1.48
C SER A 218 10.89 28.86 2.57
N GLY A 219 12.00 28.51 3.23
CA GLY A 219 12.58 29.24 4.35
C GLY A 219 11.88 28.97 5.69
N GLN A 220 10.88 28.09 5.74
CA GLN A 220 10.17 27.74 6.96
C GLN A 220 10.96 26.71 7.77
N SER A 221 11.12 26.96 9.07
CA SER A 221 11.72 25.99 9.98
C SER A 221 10.80 24.79 10.17
N LYS A 222 11.31 23.60 9.86
CA LYS A 222 10.64 22.32 10.07
C LYS A 222 11.51 21.38 10.89
N ASN A 223 10.82 20.58 11.71
CA ASN A 223 11.43 19.51 12.48
C ASN A 223 11.51 18.25 11.62
N TYR A 224 12.72 17.79 11.39
CA TYR A 224 12.99 16.56 10.67
C TYR A 224 13.52 15.50 11.62
N SER A 225 13.13 14.25 11.40
CA SER A 225 13.65 13.14 12.21
C SER A 225 15.02 12.74 11.69
N ILE A 226 16.03 12.71 12.56
CA ILE A 226 17.35 12.16 12.25
C ILE A 226 17.23 10.64 12.26
N PRO A 227 17.44 9.95 11.12
CA PRO A 227 17.46 8.50 11.08
C PRO A 227 18.71 7.98 11.79
N LYS A 228 18.58 6.92 12.57
CA LYS A 228 19.72 6.15 13.11
C LYS A 228 19.70 4.76 12.58
N CYS A 229 20.75 4.42 11.85
CA CYS A 229 20.91 3.08 11.31
C CYS A 229 20.99 2.09 12.48
N GLN A 230 20.13 1.07 12.44
CA GLN A 230 20.08 0.01 13.45
C GLN A 230 20.77 -1.25 12.94
N PHE A 231 20.74 -1.48 11.64
CA PHE A 231 21.40 -2.58 10.96
C PHE A 231 21.47 -2.30 9.46
N GLU A 232 22.32 -3.05 8.78
CA GLU A 232 22.59 -2.88 7.36
C GLU A 232 22.47 -4.21 6.63
N LEU A 233 22.09 -4.16 5.35
CA LEU A 233 22.16 -5.31 4.45
C LEU A 233 23.03 -4.93 3.24
N LYS A 234 24.02 -5.78 2.96
CA LYS A 234 24.88 -5.66 1.77
C LYS A 234 24.47 -6.69 0.73
N HIS A 235 23.94 -6.22 -0.39
CA HIS A 235 23.49 -7.07 -1.48
C HIS A 235 24.39 -6.91 -2.70
N SER A 236 24.96 -8.00 -3.22
CA SER A 236 25.76 -7.97 -4.44
C SER A 236 24.86 -7.70 -5.66
N LEU A 237 25.25 -6.74 -6.50
CA LEU A 237 24.51 -6.39 -7.71
C LEU A 237 25.13 -7.09 -8.92
N ASP A 238 24.42 -8.10 -9.46
CA ASP A 238 24.77 -8.74 -10.72
C ASP A 238 24.84 -7.71 -11.87
N ILE A 239 25.88 -7.79 -12.70
CA ILE A 239 26.05 -6.98 -13.92
C ILE A 239 24.80 -7.03 -14.80
N LYS A 240 24.16 -8.20 -14.94
CA LYS A 240 22.93 -8.38 -15.73
C LYS A 240 21.75 -7.60 -15.12
N LEU A 241 21.61 -7.64 -13.80
CA LEU A 241 20.61 -6.86 -13.07
C LEU A 241 20.85 -5.36 -13.27
N LYS A 242 22.10 -4.90 -13.08
CA LYS A 242 22.49 -3.49 -13.26
C LYS A 242 22.15 -2.99 -14.66
N LYS A 243 22.54 -3.76 -15.68
CA LYS A 243 22.25 -3.45 -17.09
C LYS A 243 20.75 -3.38 -17.36
N THR A 244 19.98 -4.32 -16.81
CA THR A 244 18.52 -4.37 -17.01
C THR A 244 17.83 -3.17 -16.36
N ILE A 245 18.20 -2.80 -15.13
CA ILE A 245 17.66 -1.60 -14.46
C ILE A 245 18.00 -0.35 -15.29
N LEU A 246 19.25 -0.22 -15.76
CA LEU A 246 19.69 0.91 -16.57
C LEU A 246 18.88 1.02 -17.86
N GLU A 247 18.74 -0.07 -18.61
CA GLU A 247 17.98 -0.11 -19.87
C GLU A 247 16.52 0.32 -19.68
N LYS A 248 15.85 -0.17 -18.62
CA LYS A 248 14.47 0.22 -18.32
C LYS A 248 14.37 1.67 -17.87
N PHE A 249 15.36 2.15 -17.13
CA PHE A 249 15.41 3.55 -16.71
C PHE A 249 15.62 4.50 -17.90
N GLU A 250 16.55 4.19 -18.80
CA GLU A 250 16.81 4.99 -20.00
C GLU A 250 15.61 5.00 -20.97
N ASP A 251 14.93 3.86 -21.14
CA ASP A 251 13.68 3.77 -21.89
C ASP A 251 12.58 4.66 -21.27
N LEU A 252 12.47 4.68 -19.94
CA LEU A 252 11.54 5.56 -19.24
C LEU A 252 11.90 7.05 -19.38
N LEU A 253 13.18 7.40 -19.25
CA LEU A 253 13.69 8.77 -19.46
C LEU A 253 13.39 9.27 -20.87
N ASN A 254 13.68 8.44 -21.88
CA ASN A 254 13.41 8.76 -23.28
C ASN A 254 11.91 8.95 -23.53
N TYR A 255 11.07 8.11 -22.93
CA TYR A 255 9.62 8.27 -22.99
C TYR A 255 9.14 9.57 -22.33
N HIS A 256 9.64 9.88 -21.14
CA HIS A 256 9.30 11.10 -20.41
C HIS A 256 9.69 12.36 -21.18
N LYS A 257 10.88 12.41 -21.77
CA LYS A 257 11.32 13.52 -22.64
C LYS A 257 10.44 13.68 -23.88
N LYS A 258 10.05 12.58 -24.54
CA LYS A 258 9.20 12.61 -25.74
C LYS A 258 7.78 13.11 -25.48
N THR A 259 7.27 12.95 -24.26
CA THR A 259 5.91 13.34 -23.88
C THR A 259 5.83 14.75 -23.29
N GLY A 260 6.96 15.42 -23.09
CA GLY A 260 7.01 16.75 -22.50
C GLY A 260 6.85 16.78 -20.97
N GLY A 261 6.97 15.62 -20.31
CA GLY A 261 7.17 15.45 -18.86
C GLY A 261 6.40 16.37 -17.91
N ASN A 262 5.41 15.84 -17.20
CA ASN A 262 4.80 16.55 -16.07
C ASN A 262 4.59 15.61 -14.89
N PHE A 263 5.54 15.59 -13.95
CA PHE A 263 5.47 14.71 -12.78
C PHE A 263 4.17 14.87 -11.97
N ASN A 264 3.70 16.09 -11.71
CA ASN A 264 2.50 16.31 -10.91
C ASN A 264 1.26 15.68 -11.56
N GLN A 265 1.12 15.83 -12.89
CA GLN A 265 0.04 15.21 -13.63
C GLN A 265 0.21 13.68 -13.69
N CYS A 266 1.43 13.19 -13.83
CA CYS A 266 1.71 11.74 -13.78
C CYS A 266 1.33 11.12 -12.45
N MET A 267 1.51 11.82 -11.32
CA MET A 267 1.11 11.32 -10.01
C MET A 267 -0.41 11.19 -9.88
N HIS A 268 -1.17 12.16 -10.39
CA HIS A 268 -2.64 12.05 -10.45
C HIS A 268 -3.12 10.87 -11.33
N GLU A 269 -2.44 10.66 -12.46
CA GLU A 269 -2.70 9.51 -13.34
C GLU A 269 -2.36 8.19 -12.62
N LEU A 270 -1.21 8.14 -11.95
CA LEU A 270 -0.73 6.96 -11.22
C LEU A 270 -1.72 6.54 -10.14
N ASP A 271 -2.20 7.47 -9.31
CA ASP A 271 -3.21 7.20 -8.26
C ASP A 271 -4.51 6.64 -8.84
N THR A 272 -4.85 7.02 -10.08
CA THR A 272 -6.04 6.51 -10.78
C THR A 272 -5.83 5.08 -11.27
N TYR A 273 -4.63 4.74 -11.74
CA TYR A 273 -4.31 3.40 -12.28
C TYR A 273 -3.85 2.39 -11.21
N PHE A 274 -3.31 2.89 -10.10
CA PHE A 274 -2.73 2.14 -8.99
C PHE A 274 -3.14 2.81 -7.66
N PRO A 275 -4.42 2.72 -7.28
CA PRO A 275 -4.86 3.31 -6.02
C PRO A 275 -4.13 2.65 -4.85
N ILE A 276 -3.75 3.45 -3.85
CA ILE A 276 -3.01 3.02 -2.64
C ILE A 276 -3.73 1.88 -1.88
N SER A 277 -5.05 1.77 -2.05
CA SER A 277 -5.86 0.66 -1.52
C SER A 277 -5.48 -0.71 -2.12
N GLU A 278 -4.75 -0.74 -3.22
CA GLU A 278 -4.20 -1.93 -3.85
C GLU A 278 -2.67 -1.96 -3.69
N SER A 279 -2.06 -3.15 -3.65
CA SER A 279 -0.61 -3.25 -3.66
C SER A 279 -0.05 -2.67 -4.97
N PRO A 280 0.87 -1.69 -4.93
CA PRO A 280 1.49 -1.14 -6.13
C PRO A 280 2.43 -2.14 -6.82
N ILE A 281 2.73 -3.25 -6.14
CA ILE A 281 3.61 -4.31 -6.62
C ILE A 281 2.79 -5.32 -7.44
N LEU A 282 3.16 -5.47 -8.70
CA LEU A 282 2.56 -6.43 -9.61
C LEU A 282 2.86 -7.85 -9.12
N LYS A 283 1.80 -8.65 -8.94
CA LYS A 283 1.93 -10.09 -8.66
C LYS A 283 2.25 -10.82 -9.96
N SER A 284 3.36 -11.56 -10.00
CA SER A 284 3.51 -12.64 -10.99
C SER A 284 2.45 -13.69 -10.68
N LYS A 285 1.77 -14.23 -11.69
CA LYS A 285 0.59 -15.11 -11.57
C LYS A 285 0.61 -16.03 -10.33
N GLU A 286 -0.46 -15.97 -9.55
CA GLU A 286 -0.82 -16.79 -8.38
C GLU A 286 0.34 -17.15 -7.44
N GLN A 287 0.71 -16.20 -6.57
CA GLN A 287 0.87 -16.60 -5.17
C GLN A 287 -0.54 -16.78 -4.60
N THR A 288 -0.98 -18.03 -4.52
CA THR A 288 -2.00 -18.43 -3.55
C THR A 288 -1.41 -18.08 -2.19
N ILE A 289 -1.70 -16.87 -1.71
CA ILE A 289 -1.57 -16.60 -0.29
C ILE A 289 -2.61 -17.52 0.32
N GLU A 290 -2.17 -18.64 0.88
CA GLU A 290 -2.96 -19.29 1.92
C GLU A 290 -3.14 -18.23 2.99
N VAL A 291 -4.27 -17.52 2.93
CA VAL A 291 -4.87 -16.87 4.08
C VAL A 291 -5.36 -18.00 4.97
N SER A 292 -4.42 -18.78 5.51
CA SER A 292 -4.68 -19.58 6.68
C SER A 292 -4.90 -18.56 7.81
N LEU A 293 -6.05 -18.67 8.47
CA LEU A 293 -6.53 -17.81 9.57
C LEU A 293 -7.28 -16.55 9.12
N PHE A 294 -8.50 -16.72 8.63
CA PHE A 294 -9.69 -16.05 9.20
C PHE A 294 -11.04 -16.60 8.70
N ASN A 295 -11.08 -17.70 7.93
CA ASN A 295 -12.34 -18.34 7.51
C ASN A 295 -12.80 -19.52 8.38
N LYS A 296 -12.23 -19.72 9.57
CA LYS A 296 -12.63 -20.83 10.45
C LYS A 296 -13.81 -20.52 11.38
N HIS A 297 -14.37 -19.30 11.35
CA HIS A 297 -15.50 -18.93 12.24
C HIS A 297 -16.72 -18.28 11.57
N THR A 298 -16.85 -18.28 10.23
CA THR A 298 -18.04 -17.74 9.54
C THR A 298 -18.94 -18.81 8.93
N LYS A 299 -18.87 -20.04 9.45
CA LYS A 299 -20.00 -20.97 9.39
C LYS A 299 -20.49 -21.21 10.80
N ILE A 300 -21.15 -20.22 11.39
CA ILE A 300 -22.16 -20.54 12.38
C ILE A 300 -23.20 -21.34 11.59
N PRO A 301 -23.38 -22.66 11.85
CA PRO A 301 -24.41 -23.39 11.14
C PRO A 301 -25.72 -22.65 11.39
N HIS A 302 -26.49 -22.34 10.34
CA HIS A 302 -27.74 -21.58 10.46
C HIS A 302 -28.69 -22.16 11.52
N ILE A 303 -28.54 -23.45 11.81
CA ILE A 303 -29.16 -24.19 12.92
C ILE A 303 -28.82 -23.58 14.30
N LEU A 304 -27.56 -23.24 14.58
CA LEU A 304 -27.16 -22.64 15.86
C LEU A 304 -27.81 -21.26 16.06
N PHE A 305 -27.90 -20.46 14.99
CA PHE A 305 -28.57 -19.16 15.04
C PHE A 305 -30.07 -19.35 15.33
N GLY A 306 -30.72 -20.30 14.65
CA GLY A 306 -32.12 -20.64 14.92
C GLY A 306 -32.38 -21.11 16.35
N ILE A 307 -31.49 -21.93 16.90
CA ILE A 307 -31.59 -22.42 18.30
C ILE A 307 -31.44 -21.27 19.29
N VAL A 308 -30.39 -20.45 19.14
CA VAL A 308 -30.14 -19.32 20.05
C VAL A 308 -31.28 -18.30 19.99
N TRP A 309 -31.78 -18.01 18.78
CA TRP A 309 -32.90 -17.10 18.60
C TRP A 309 -34.22 -17.63 19.19
N SER A 310 -34.46 -18.94 19.07
CA SER A 310 -35.66 -19.58 19.64
C SER A 310 -35.64 -19.55 21.17
N ILE A 311 -34.48 -19.86 21.78
CA ILE A 311 -34.30 -19.78 23.24
C ILE A 311 -34.50 -18.35 23.73
N PHE A 312 -33.91 -17.37 23.03
CA PHE A 312 -34.04 -15.96 23.37
C PHE A 312 -35.50 -15.47 23.25
N SER A 313 -36.22 -15.88 22.21
CA SER A 313 -37.62 -15.52 21.99
C SER A 313 -38.56 -16.11 23.05
N VAL A 314 -38.33 -17.36 23.44
CA VAL A 314 -39.07 -18.00 24.54
C VAL A 314 -38.79 -17.30 25.87
N TRP A 315 -37.53 -16.96 26.15
CA TRP A 315 -37.16 -16.24 27.36
C TRP A 315 -37.81 -14.84 27.45
N LEU A 316 -37.81 -14.09 26.35
CA LEU A 316 -38.49 -12.78 26.26
C LEU A 316 -40.00 -12.90 26.51
N CYS A 317 -40.67 -13.88 25.90
CA CYS A 317 -42.11 -14.05 26.08
C CYS A 317 -42.49 -14.50 27.49
N VAL A 318 -41.68 -15.36 28.13
CA VAL A 318 -41.90 -15.75 29.54
C VAL A 318 -41.68 -14.58 30.48
N ARG A 319 -40.68 -13.73 30.21
CA ARG A 319 -40.38 -12.55 31.04
C ARG A 319 -41.49 -11.48 30.97
N GLU A 320 -42.10 -11.29 29.81
CA GLU A 320 -43.11 -10.24 29.61
C GLU A 320 -44.56 -10.75 29.73
N ASN A 321 -44.76 -12.06 29.93
CA ASN A 321 -46.08 -12.70 30.08
C ASN A 321 -47.01 -12.45 28.88
N GLN A 322 -46.44 -12.28 27.67
CA GLN A 322 -47.17 -11.97 26.44
C GLN A 322 -47.06 -13.12 25.42
N TYR A 323 -47.76 -14.22 25.70
CA TYR A 323 -47.76 -15.41 24.84
C TYR A 323 -48.31 -15.18 23.43
N GLY A 324 -49.04 -14.09 23.20
CA GLY A 324 -49.55 -13.71 21.87
C GLY A 324 -48.45 -13.37 20.86
N TRP A 325 -47.29 -12.86 21.31
CA TRP A 325 -46.18 -12.49 20.43
C TRP A 325 -45.22 -13.64 20.11
N LEU A 326 -45.29 -14.73 20.88
CA LEU A 326 -44.44 -15.91 20.70
C LEU A 326 -44.65 -16.55 19.31
N ILE A 327 -45.90 -16.64 18.86
CA ILE A 327 -46.25 -17.23 17.56
C ILE A 327 -45.72 -16.35 16.41
N LEU A 328 -45.84 -15.02 16.54
CA LEU A 328 -45.37 -14.07 15.53
C LEU A 328 -43.84 -14.08 15.41
N LEU A 329 -43.12 -14.13 16.54
CA LEU A 329 -41.66 -14.15 16.59
C LEU A 329 -41.08 -15.47 16.06
N LEU A 330 -41.74 -16.61 16.35
CA LEU A 330 -41.38 -17.90 15.77
C LEU A 330 -41.62 -17.92 14.26
N PHE A 331 -42.71 -17.33 13.77
CA PHE A 331 -42.99 -17.21 12.34
C PHE A 331 -41.98 -16.33 11.61
N LEU A 332 -41.63 -15.17 12.18
CA LEU A 332 -40.63 -14.26 11.61
C LEU A 332 -39.22 -14.87 11.62
N GLY A 333 -38.88 -15.68 12.62
CA GLY A 333 -37.63 -16.44 12.66
C GLY A 333 -37.55 -17.57 11.62
N PHE A 334 -38.69 -18.15 11.23
CA PHE A 334 -38.78 -19.22 10.23
C PHE A 334 -38.98 -18.74 8.79
N LEU A 335 -39.42 -17.50 8.58
CA LEU A 335 -39.64 -16.90 7.27
C LEU A 335 -38.40 -16.96 6.34
N PRO A 336 -37.16 -16.70 6.82
CA PRO A 336 -35.96 -16.85 6.00
C PRO A 336 -35.73 -18.29 5.54
N TYR A 337 -36.09 -19.27 6.37
CA TYR A 337 -35.97 -20.70 6.09
C TYR A 337 -36.96 -21.15 5.00
N LEU A 338 -38.19 -20.66 5.05
CA LEU A 338 -39.20 -20.91 4.01
C LEU A 338 -38.77 -20.31 2.66
N CYS A 339 -38.22 -19.09 2.66
CA CYS A 339 -37.71 -18.46 1.44
C CYS A 339 -36.54 -19.23 0.82
N GLU A 340 -35.60 -19.75 1.62
CA GLU A 340 -34.49 -20.56 1.10
C GLU A 340 -34.95 -21.90 0.52
N VAL A 341 -35.89 -22.59 1.16
CA VAL A 341 -36.42 -23.87 0.66
C VAL A 341 -37.19 -23.69 -0.66
N VAL A 342 -37.94 -22.59 -0.80
CA VAL A 342 -38.64 -22.25 -2.04
C VAL A 342 -37.64 -21.94 -3.17
N LEU A 343 -36.61 -21.14 -2.90
CA LEU A 343 -35.55 -20.83 -3.87
C LEU A 343 -34.70 -22.04 -4.26
N PHE A 344 -34.55 -23.01 -3.36
CA PHE A 344 -33.84 -24.27 -3.65
C PHE A 344 -34.69 -25.22 -4.52
N ARG A 345 -36.02 -25.22 -4.34
CA ARG A 345 -36.94 -26.00 -5.20
C ARG A 345 -37.02 -25.43 -6.62
N GLU A 346 -37.08 -24.11 -6.81
CA GLU A 346 -37.09 -23.51 -8.16
C GLU A 346 -35.84 -23.82 -8.97
N LYS A 347 -34.67 -23.94 -8.31
CA LYS A 347 -33.41 -24.33 -8.96
C LYS A 347 -33.32 -25.79 -9.38
N GLN A 348 -34.14 -26.68 -8.82
CA GLN A 348 -34.17 -28.09 -9.26
C GLN A 348 -35.21 -28.36 -10.35
N VAL A 349 -36.20 -27.48 -10.54
CA VAL A 349 -37.22 -27.62 -11.60
C VAL A 349 -36.73 -27.05 -12.94
N THR A 350 -35.66 -26.25 -12.95
CA THR A 350 -35.07 -25.62 -14.16
C THR A 350 -33.79 -26.30 -14.66
N LYS A 351 -33.60 -27.59 -14.32
CA LYS A 351 -32.48 -28.40 -14.83
C LYS A 351 -32.94 -29.63 -15.59
#